data_AF-H8MJ48-F1
#
_entry.id   AF-H8MJ48-F1
#
_cell.length_a   1.000
_cell.length_b   1.000
_cell.length_c   1.000
_cell.angle_alpha   90.00
_cell.angle_beta   90.00
_cell.angle_gamma   90.00
#
_symmetry.space_group_name_H-M   'P 1'
#
loop_
_entity.id
_entity.type
_entity.pdbx_description
1 polymer ?
#
loop_
_entity_poly.entity_id
_entity_poly.type
_entity_poly.pdbx_seq_one_letter_code
_entity_poly.pdbx_strand_id
1 'polypeptide(L)'
;MSDPSGEEGRSRRTWFFIALGVLACSCLGMVAVTTVRNFVRFGQRARAAECRSNLKAWYMLQQRHFQDTRTYEPVFAKVGFAPERDNRYAYFAGTGPMEVRDQERSEVPDGAVAIGADTFRFTYLRPLDVGALHPSLKARLGVSGTCPACDITLACAGNTDEDATLDVWVLSTGPLDLQDVDGDAVEPGIPVQLVDDTRD
;
A
#
# COMPACT_ATOMS: atom_id res chain seq x y z
N MET A 1 27.92 49.91 52.93
CA MET A 1 28.63 48.66 52.58
C MET A 1 27.59 47.76 51.92
N SER A 2 27.36 47.94 50.62
CA SER A 2 26.35 47.20 49.87
C SER A 2 26.97 45.86 49.47
N ASP A 3 26.37 44.77 49.90
CA ASP A 3 26.86 43.40 49.72
C ASP A 3 26.65 42.94 48.26
N PRO A 4 27.73 42.76 47.45
CA PRO A 4 27.61 42.40 46.03
C PRO A 4 27.33 40.90 45.82
N SER A 5 27.27 40.09 46.89
CA SER A 5 27.19 38.62 46.80
C SER A 5 25.82 38.07 46.38
N GLY A 6 24.75 38.89 46.46
CA GLY A 6 23.37 38.45 46.19
C GLY A 6 22.99 38.38 44.70
N GLU A 7 23.59 39.19 43.83
CA GLU A 7 23.26 39.23 42.39
C GLU A 7 23.97 38.12 41.61
N GLU A 8 25.21 37.77 42.00
CA GLU A 8 26.05 36.80 41.29
C GLU A 8 25.51 35.36 41.41
N GLY A 9 24.97 35.00 42.58
CA GLY A 9 24.33 33.70 42.82
C GLY A 9 22.97 33.53 42.12
N ARG A 10 22.23 34.63 41.93
CA ARG A 10 20.95 34.64 41.20
C ARG A 10 21.20 34.49 39.69
N SER A 11 22.19 35.19 39.15
CA SER A 11 22.59 35.11 37.74
C SER A 11 23.06 33.70 37.35
N ARG A 12 23.91 33.06 38.17
CA ARG A 12 24.36 31.68 37.93
C ARG A 12 23.21 30.69 37.93
N ARG A 13 22.30 30.74 38.91
CA ARG A 13 21.12 29.86 38.95
C ARG A 13 20.21 30.05 37.75
N THR A 14 19.95 31.29 37.33
CA THR A 14 19.16 31.58 36.13
C THR A 14 19.83 31.02 34.87
N TRP A 15 21.15 31.18 34.73
CA TRP A 15 21.91 30.57 33.63
C TRP A 15 21.88 29.04 33.66
N PHE A 16 21.94 28.41 34.84
CA PHE A 16 21.80 26.96 34.96
C PHE A 16 20.43 26.46 34.50
N PHE A 17 19.34 27.14 34.89
CA PHE A 17 17.99 26.76 34.45
C PHE A 17 17.78 27.01 32.96
N ILE A 18 18.33 28.10 32.41
CA ILE A 18 18.31 28.37 30.97
C ILE A 18 19.09 27.29 30.21
N ALA A 19 20.31 26.98 30.62
CA ALA A 19 21.14 25.95 29.98
C ALA A 19 20.50 24.56 30.06
N LEU A 20 19.93 24.19 31.22
CA LEU A 20 19.22 22.93 31.40
C LEU A 20 17.94 22.88 30.54
N GLY A 21 17.18 23.96 30.47
CA GLY A 21 15.99 24.07 29.65
C GLY A 21 16.30 23.95 28.15
N VAL A 22 17.35 24.63 27.67
CA VAL A 22 17.79 24.55 26.26
C VAL A 22 18.29 23.15 25.93
N LEU A 23 19.08 22.52 26.79
CA LEU A 23 19.58 21.15 26.58
C LEU A 23 18.45 20.12 26.61
N ALA A 24 17.55 20.19 27.59
CA ALA A 24 16.41 19.28 27.69
C ALA A 24 15.43 19.44 26.51
N CYS A 25 15.14 20.68 26.11
CA CYS A 25 14.23 20.95 24.98
C CYS A 25 14.82 20.48 23.65
N SER A 26 16.13 20.66 23.44
CA SER A 26 16.83 20.19 22.23
C SER A 26 16.94 18.66 22.17
N CYS A 27 17.23 17.99 23.28
CA CYS A 27 17.25 16.52 23.34
C CYS A 27 15.86 15.93 23.10
N LEU A 28 14.82 16.47 23.75
CA LEU A 28 13.44 15.99 23.59
C LEU A 28 12.92 16.26 22.16
N GLY A 29 13.26 17.41 21.58
CA GLY A 29 12.87 17.75 20.20
C GLY A 29 13.43 16.76 19.17
N MET A 30 14.71 16.39 19.26
CA MET A 30 15.30 15.41 18.33
C MET A 30 14.68 14.01 18.48
N VAL A 31 14.43 13.53 19.70
CA VAL A 31 13.78 12.23 19.93
C VAL A 31 12.33 12.24 19.41
N ALA A 32 11.58 13.32 19.63
CA ALA A 32 10.22 13.44 19.11
C ALA A 32 10.18 13.44 17.56
N VAL A 33 11.07 14.19 16.90
CA VAL A 33 11.13 14.24 15.43
C VAL A 33 11.50 12.88 14.84
N THR A 34 12.48 12.19 15.42
CA THR A 34 12.91 10.86 14.92
C THR A 34 11.83 9.79 15.12
N THR A 35 11.15 9.78 16.27
CA THR A 35 10.07 8.82 16.56
C THR A 35 8.84 9.05 15.68
N VAL A 36 8.43 10.29 15.45
CA VAL A 36 7.33 10.63 14.53
C VAL A 36 7.65 10.19 13.09
N ARG A 37 8.84 10.51 12.57
CA ARG A 37 9.25 10.09 11.22
C ARG A 37 9.28 8.57 11.08
N ASN A 38 9.74 7.87 12.11
CA ASN A 38 9.72 6.41 12.10
C ASN A 38 8.29 5.88 12.13
N PHE A 39 7.41 6.42 12.97
CA PHE A 39 6.01 5.99 13.05
C PHE A 39 5.26 6.16 11.72
N VAL A 40 5.44 7.29 11.03
CA VAL A 40 4.87 7.52 9.69
C VAL A 40 5.39 6.48 8.68
N ARG A 41 6.70 6.23 8.64
CA ARG A 41 7.31 5.23 7.75
C ARG A 41 6.86 3.80 8.06
N PHE A 42 6.67 3.47 9.34
CA PHE A 42 6.12 2.18 9.75
C PHE A 42 4.66 2.04 9.31
N GLY A 43 3.87 3.12 9.39
CA GLY A 43 2.51 3.19 8.86
C GLY A 43 2.47 2.86 7.37
N GLN A 44 3.28 3.52 6.53
CA GLN A 44 3.28 3.27 5.08
C GLN A 44 3.75 1.85 4.71
N ARG A 45 4.79 1.34 5.36
CA ARG A 45 5.24 -0.05 5.15
C ARG A 45 4.20 -1.07 5.57
N ALA A 46 3.48 -0.82 6.66
CA ALA A 46 2.40 -1.69 7.11
C ALA A 46 1.21 -1.68 6.14
N ARG A 47 0.88 -0.53 5.55
CA ARG A 47 -0.16 -0.42 4.51
C ARG A 47 0.24 -1.16 3.24
N ALA A 48 1.46 -0.95 2.73
CA ALA A 48 1.96 -1.70 1.57
C ALA A 48 2.01 -3.22 1.80
N ALA A 49 2.21 -3.67 3.04
CA ALA A 49 2.22 -5.10 3.39
C ALA A 49 0.87 -5.78 3.16
N GLU A 50 -0.25 -5.07 3.36
CA GLU A 50 -1.61 -5.56 3.09
C GLU A 50 -1.75 -6.00 1.63
N CYS A 51 -1.46 -5.09 0.70
CA CYS A 51 -1.53 -5.40 -0.71
C CYS A 51 -0.57 -6.53 -1.10
N ARG A 52 0.70 -6.45 -0.73
CA ARG A 52 1.70 -7.47 -1.09
C ARG A 52 1.32 -8.85 -0.58
N SER A 53 0.74 -8.93 0.63
CA SER A 53 0.26 -10.19 1.20
C SER A 53 -0.90 -10.77 0.39
N ASN A 54 -1.90 -9.94 0.05
CA ASN A 54 -3.05 -10.36 -0.74
C ASN A 54 -2.67 -10.76 -2.18
N LEU A 55 -1.73 -10.06 -2.83
CA LEU A 55 -1.18 -10.45 -4.13
C LEU A 55 -0.53 -11.85 -4.08
N LYS A 56 0.27 -12.13 -3.04
CA LYS A 56 0.88 -13.45 -2.85
C LYS A 56 -0.15 -14.54 -2.57
N ALA A 57 -1.18 -14.24 -1.77
CA ALA A 57 -2.26 -15.18 -1.50
C ALA A 57 -3.00 -15.56 -2.79
N TRP A 58 -3.35 -14.57 -3.62
CA TRP A 58 -3.96 -14.81 -4.93
C TRP A 58 -3.06 -15.62 -5.87
N TYR A 59 -1.75 -15.31 -5.92
CA TYR A 59 -0.79 -16.08 -6.71
C TYR A 59 -0.80 -17.56 -6.35
N MET A 60 -0.78 -17.89 -5.05
CA MET A 60 -0.83 -19.28 -4.60
C MET A 60 -2.14 -19.98 -4.99
N LEU A 61 -3.27 -19.26 -4.96
CA LEU A 61 -4.55 -19.78 -5.45
C LEU A 61 -4.52 -20.06 -6.95
N GLN A 62 -3.93 -19.17 -7.75
CA GLN A 62 -3.76 -19.38 -9.20
C GLN A 62 -2.84 -20.56 -9.51
N GLN A 63 -1.72 -20.69 -8.80
CA GLN A 63 -0.80 -21.83 -8.98
C GLN A 63 -1.51 -23.16 -8.70
N ARG A 64 -2.30 -23.23 -7.64
CA ARG A 64 -3.12 -24.41 -7.33
C ARG A 64 -4.16 -24.68 -8.42
N HIS A 65 -4.92 -23.65 -8.83
CA HIS A 65 -5.94 -23.79 -9.86
C HIS A 65 -5.33 -24.31 -11.17
N PHE A 66 -4.19 -23.76 -11.58
CA PHE A 66 -3.48 -24.17 -12.79
C PHE A 66 -2.96 -25.62 -12.74
N GLN A 67 -2.52 -26.09 -11.58
CA GLN A 67 -2.13 -27.50 -11.40
C GLN A 67 -3.29 -28.45 -11.70
N ASP A 68 -4.51 -28.07 -11.32
CA ASP A 68 -5.72 -28.89 -11.48
C ASP A 68 -6.33 -28.76 -12.89
N THR A 69 -6.35 -27.55 -13.45
CA THR A 69 -7.15 -27.23 -14.67
C THR A 69 -6.31 -26.96 -15.91
N ARG A 70 -5.00 -26.72 -15.76
CA ARG A 70 -4.10 -26.21 -16.80
C ARG A 70 -4.52 -24.83 -17.35
N THR A 71 -5.33 -24.07 -16.62
CA THR A 71 -5.75 -22.71 -16.95
C THR A 71 -5.58 -21.77 -15.76
N TYR A 72 -5.57 -20.46 -15.98
CA TYR A 72 -5.72 -19.45 -14.92
C TYR A 72 -7.14 -18.89 -14.93
N GLU A 73 -7.58 -18.34 -13.80
CA GLU A 73 -8.98 -17.91 -13.60
C GLU A 73 -9.06 -16.51 -12.97
N PRO A 74 -9.48 -15.48 -13.72
CA PRO A 74 -9.53 -14.11 -13.22
C PRO A 74 -10.72 -13.85 -12.29
N VAL A 75 -11.78 -14.67 -12.33
CA VAL A 75 -12.95 -14.48 -11.45
C VAL A 75 -12.59 -14.91 -10.03
N PHE A 76 -12.54 -13.95 -9.11
CA PHE A 76 -12.03 -14.16 -7.76
C PHE A 76 -12.76 -15.25 -6.98
N ALA A 77 -14.09 -15.29 -7.08
CA ALA A 77 -14.91 -16.28 -6.39
C ALA A 77 -14.59 -17.72 -6.83
N LYS A 78 -14.19 -17.94 -8.09
CA LYS A 78 -13.90 -19.29 -8.62
C LYS A 78 -12.57 -19.86 -8.14
N VAL A 79 -11.64 -18.99 -7.73
CA VAL A 79 -10.37 -19.39 -7.10
C VAL A 79 -10.39 -19.23 -5.59
N GLY A 80 -11.51 -18.80 -5.00
CA GLY A 80 -11.64 -18.59 -3.56
C GLY A 80 -10.83 -17.40 -3.04
N PHE A 81 -10.53 -16.42 -3.89
CA PHE A 81 -9.87 -15.20 -3.46
C PHE A 81 -10.89 -14.20 -2.92
N ALA A 82 -10.75 -13.83 -1.66
CA ALA A 82 -11.56 -12.81 -1.01
C ALA A 82 -10.69 -12.10 0.05
N PRO A 83 -10.08 -10.95 -0.28
CA PRO A 83 -9.45 -10.09 0.71
C PRO A 83 -10.45 -9.77 1.82
N GLU A 84 -9.97 -9.81 3.06
CA GLU A 84 -10.76 -9.42 4.22
C GLU A 84 -11.35 -8.01 4.02
N ARG A 85 -12.51 -7.77 4.66
CA ARG A 85 -13.04 -6.40 4.79
C ARG A 85 -12.06 -5.53 5.58
N ASP A 86 -12.25 -4.22 5.52
CA ASP A 86 -11.26 -3.23 5.95
C ASP A 86 -9.99 -3.21 5.07
N ASN A 87 -10.12 -3.57 3.78
CA ASN A 87 -9.05 -3.41 2.81
C ASN A 87 -8.94 -1.96 2.32
N ARG A 88 -7.71 -1.42 2.27
CA ARG A 88 -7.42 -0.07 1.77
C ARG A 88 -7.13 -0.04 0.28
N TYR A 89 -6.72 -1.17 -0.28
CA TYR A 89 -6.42 -1.31 -1.70
C TYR A 89 -7.61 -1.92 -2.44
N ALA A 90 -7.89 -1.42 -3.65
CA ALA A 90 -8.68 -2.12 -4.63
C ALA A 90 -7.81 -3.15 -5.37
N TYR A 91 -8.41 -4.25 -5.84
CA TYR A 91 -7.76 -5.37 -6.52
C TYR A 91 -8.38 -5.58 -7.90
N PHE A 92 -7.55 -5.81 -8.93
CA PHE A 92 -7.99 -5.90 -10.32
C PHE A 92 -7.29 -7.06 -11.05
N ALA A 93 -8.04 -8.12 -11.35
CA ALA A 93 -7.65 -9.24 -12.22
C ALA A 93 -8.29 -9.13 -13.63
N GLY A 94 -8.81 -7.96 -13.99
CA GLY A 94 -9.43 -7.67 -15.28
C GLY A 94 -10.20 -6.36 -15.28
N THR A 95 -10.92 -6.10 -16.37
CA THR A 95 -11.75 -4.89 -16.60
C THR A 95 -13.25 -5.15 -16.46
N GLY A 96 -13.62 -6.33 -15.95
CA GLY A 96 -15.00 -6.81 -15.84
C GLY A 96 -15.72 -6.34 -14.56
N PRO A 97 -16.77 -7.06 -14.14
CA PRO A 97 -17.56 -6.73 -12.95
C PRO A 97 -16.70 -6.56 -11.70
N MET A 98 -17.14 -5.66 -10.82
CA MET A 98 -16.42 -5.25 -9.62
C MET A 98 -17.31 -5.35 -8.39
N GLU A 99 -16.81 -5.98 -7.33
CA GLU A 99 -17.39 -5.84 -5.99
C GLU A 99 -17.13 -4.43 -5.47
N VAL A 100 -18.16 -3.60 -5.35
CA VAL A 100 -18.07 -2.24 -4.79
C VAL A 100 -18.26 -2.31 -3.27
N ARG A 101 -17.28 -1.85 -2.49
CA ARG A 101 -17.26 -1.93 -1.01
C ARG A 101 -17.64 -0.62 -0.31
N ASP A 102 -18.76 -0.02 -0.72
CA ASP A 102 -19.29 1.24 -0.19
C ASP A 102 -20.40 1.08 0.85
N GLN A 103 -20.78 -0.17 1.16
CA GLN A 103 -21.80 -0.51 2.15
C GLN A 103 -21.28 -1.54 3.18
N GLU A 104 -22.02 -1.68 4.29
CA GLU A 104 -21.69 -2.68 5.32
C GLU A 104 -21.65 -4.10 4.74
N ARG A 105 -22.58 -4.40 3.83
CA ARG A 105 -22.62 -5.64 3.07
C ARG A 105 -22.75 -5.33 1.59
N SER A 106 -21.68 -5.61 0.86
CA SER A 106 -21.64 -5.45 -0.59
C SER A 106 -22.07 -6.74 -1.28
N GLU A 107 -22.84 -6.59 -2.35
CA GLU A 107 -23.09 -7.68 -3.28
C GLU A 107 -21.81 -7.93 -4.09
N VAL A 108 -21.47 -9.20 -4.27
CA VAL A 108 -20.38 -9.62 -5.17
C VAL A 108 -21.02 -9.98 -6.50
N PRO A 109 -20.81 -9.20 -7.57
CA PRO A 109 -21.38 -9.54 -8.87
C PRO A 109 -20.84 -10.87 -9.38
N ASP A 110 -21.68 -11.62 -10.09
CA ASP A 110 -21.23 -12.82 -10.79
C ASP A 110 -20.12 -12.46 -11.79
N GLY A 111 -19.04 -13.25 -11.78
CA GLY A 111 -17.89 -12.99 -12.64
C GLY A 111 -17.03 -11.80 -12.19
N ALA A 112 -17.12 -11.36 -10.93
CA ALA A 112 -16.28 -10.29 -10.41
C ALA A 112 -14.78 -10.61 -10.58
N VAL A 113 -14.09 -9.72 -11.29
CA VAL A 113 -12.64 -9.73 -11.51
C VAL A 113 -11.97 -8.53 -10.83
N ALA A 114 -12.74 -7.71 -10.12
CA ALA A 114 -12.26 -6.58 -9.36
C ALA A 114 -12.97 -6.48 -8.00
N ILE A 115 -12.25 -5.96 -7.01
CA ILE A 115 -12.75 -5.72 -5.64
C ILE A 115 -12.32 -4.32 -5.23
N GLY A 116 -13.25 -3.48 -4.79
CA GLY A 116 -12.96 -2.11 -4.37
C GLY A 116 -12.28 -2.02 -3.02
N ALA A 117 -11.63 -0.89 -2.76
CA ALA A 117 -11.27 -0.50 -1.40
C ALA A 117 -12.54 -0.37 -0.55
N ASP A 118 -12.43 -0.64 0.76
CA ASP A 118 -13.53 -0.57 1.70
C ASP A 118 -13.85 0.90 2.06
N THR A 119 -14.53 1.60 1.16
CA THR A 119 -14.92 3.00 1.34
C THR A 119 -16.07 3.16 2.34
N PHE A 120 -16.79 2.08 2.66
CA PHE A 120 -17.69 2.05 3.82
C PHE A 120 -16.92 2.24 5.13
N ARG A 121 -15.82 1.50 5.31
CA ARG A 121 -14.97 1.61 6.50
C ARG A 121 -14.12 2.88 6.49
N PHE A 122 -13.48 3.15 5.36
CA PHE A 122 -12.53 4.24 5.18
C PHE A 122 -13.13 5.32 4.28
N THR A 123 -13.98 6.16 4.88
CA THR A 123 -14.73 7.20 4.17
C THR A 123 -13.85 8.30 3.54
N TYR A 124 -12.58 8.35 3.91
CA TYR A 124 -11.59 9.26 3.31
C TYR A 124 -10.99 8.70 2.01
N LEU A 125 -11.11 7.40 1.76
CA LEU A 125 -10.64 6.80 0.52
C LEU A 125 -11.60 7.15 -0.62
N ARG A 126 -11.02 7.60 -1.74
CA ARG A 126 -11.74 7.73 -2.99
C ARG A 126 -12.04 6.32 -3.54
N PRO A 127 -13.26 6.04 -4.03
CA PRO A 127 -13.54 4.83 -4.79
C PRO A 127 -12.63 4.75 -6.03
N LEU A 128 -11.96 3.62 -6.19
CA LEU A 128 -11.11 3.34 -7.35
C LEU A 128 -11.80 2.31 -8.24
N ASP A 129 -11.92 2.62 -9.52
CA ASP A 129 -12.33 1.67 -10.55
C ASP A 129 -11.14 1.33 -11.45
N VAL A 130 -11.35 0.41 -12.40
CA VAL A 130 -10.30 0.04 -13.36
C VAL A 130 -9.89 1.24 -14.23
N GLY A 131 -10.75 2.24 -14.42
CA GLY A 131 -10.47 3.44 -15.19
C GLY A 131 -9.35 4.30 -14.61
N ALA A 132 -9.20 4.29 -13.28
CA ALA A 132 -8.14 5.00 -12.55
C ALA A 132 -6.72 4.47 -12.82
N LEU A 133 -6.58 3.23 -13.32
CA LEU A 133 -5.28 2.64 -13.60
C LEU A 133 -4.67 3.16 -14.92
N HIS A 134 -3.34 3.21 -14.96
CA HIS A 134 -2.59 3.57 -16.16
C HIS A 134 -2.91 2.61 -17.33
N PRO A 135 -3.09 3.10 -18.58
CA PRO A 135 -3.43 2.27 -19.73
C PRO A 135 -2.53 1.03 -19.94
N SER A 136 -1.22 1.18 -19.75
CA SER A 136 -0.27 0.07 -19.89
C SER A 136 -0.54 -1.07 -18.91
N LEU A 137 -0.98 -0.75 -17.68
CA LEU A 137 -1.33 -1.76 -16.69
C LEU A 137 -2.66 -2.42 -17.04
N LYS A 138 -3.68 -1.63 -17.41
CA LYS A 138 -5.01 -2.14 -17.77
C LYS A 138 -4.95 -3.20 -18.87
N ALA A 139 -4.10 -2.98 -19.87
CA ALA A 139 -3.91 -3.91 -20.98
C ALA A 139 -3.28 -5.26 -20.59
N ARG A 140 -2.71 -5.36 -19.38
CA ARG A 140 -2.01 -6.55 -18.88
C ARG A 140 -2.79 -7.30 -17.80
N LEU A 141 -3.87 -6.73 -17.26
CA LEU A 141 -4.67 -7.36 -16.22
C LEU A 141 -5.34 -8.64 -16.71
N GLY A 142 -5.46 -9.62 -15.82
CA GLY A 142 -6.09 -10.90 -16.13
C GLY A 142 -5.21 -11.80 -16.97
N VAL A 143 -5.83 -12.71 -17.72
CA VAL A 143 -5.13 -13.77 -18.45
C VAL A 143 -4.55 -13.23 -19.76
N SER A 144 -3.28 -13.51 -20.01
CA SER A 144 -2.59 -13.22 -21.26
C SER A 144 -2.13 -14.51 -21.94
N GLY A 145 -2.18 -14.55 -23.27
CA GLY A 145 -1.82 -15.74 -24.06
C GLY A 145 -2.88 -16.85 -24.02
N THR A 146 -2.45 -18.08 -24.35
CA THR A 146 -3.33 -19.25 -24.45
C THR A 146 -2.83 -20.37 -23.55
N CYS A 147 -3.67 -20.82 -22.62
CA CYS A 147 -3.29 -21.85 -21.67
C CYS A 147 -3.06 -23.21 -22.36
N PRO A 148 -2.05 -24.02 -21.94
CA PRO A 148 -1.27 -23.87 -20.71
C PRO A 148 -0.03 -22.95 -20.81
N ALA A 149 0.20 -22.28 -21.94
CA ALA A 149 1.29 -21.31 -22.10
C ALA A 149 0.81 -19.86 -21.87
N CYS A 150 -0.16 -19.69 -20.97
CA CYS A 150 -0.72 -18.40 -20.59
C CYS A 150 -0.10 -17.90 -19.28
N ASP A 151 -0.28 -16.62 -19.01
CA ASP A 151 0.01 -15.99 -17.73
C ASP A 151 -1.22 -15.27 -17.19
N ILE A 152 -1.19 -14.90 -15.91
CA ILE A 152 -2.24 -14.06 -15.31
C ILE A 152 -1.63 -12.98 -14.42
N THR A 153 -2.19 -11.77 -14.51
CA THR A 153 -1.73 -10.60 -13.75
C THR A 153 -2.83 -10.05 -12.86
N LEU A 154 -2.47 -9.74 -11.61
CA LEU A 154 -3.29 -9.02 -10.64
C LEU A 154 -2.59 -7.72 -10.26
N ALA A 155 -3.33 -6.63 -10.23
CA ALA A 155 -2.91 -5.38 -9.62
C ALA A 155 -3.66 -5.12 -8.32
N CYS A 156 -3.01 -4.43 -7.39
CA CYS A 156 -3.71 -3.66 -6.38
C CYS A 156 -3.39 -2.17 -6.57
N ALA A 157 -4.36 -1.31 -6.24
CA ALA A 157 -4.15 0.14 -6.24
C ALA A 157 -4.86 0.78 -5.05
N GLY A 158 -4.23 1.77 -4.44
CA GLY A 158 -4.76 2.50 -3.30
C GLY A 158 -4.14 3.89 -3.22
N ASN A 159 -4.82 4.81 -2.55
CA ASN A 159 -4.26 6.09 -2.14
C ASN A 159 -4.13 6.03 -0.62
N THR A 160 -2.95 5.68 -0.13
CA THR A 160 -2.78 5.36 1.30
C THR A 160 -2.24 6.52 2.15
N ASP A 161 -1.95 7.64 1.52
CA ASP A 161 -1.38 8.85 2.12
C ASP A 161 -2.09 10.17 1.74
N GLU A 162 -3.25 10.08 1.07
CA GLU A 162 -4.17 11.18 0.75
C GLU A 162 -3.66 12.18 -0.30
N ASP A 163 -2.79 11.76 -1.21
CA ASP A 163 -2.29 12.62 -2.30
C ASP A 163 -3.03 12.40 -3.64
N ALA A 164 -2.53 12.92 -4.76
CA ALA A 164 -3.19 12.79 -6.07
C ALA A 164 -2.82 11.50 -6.82
N THR A 165 -1.83 10.78 -6.32
CA THR A 165 -1.18 9.64 -6.94
C THR A 165 -1.66 8.34 -6.26
N LEU A 166 -1.36 7.22 -6.90
CA LEU A 166 -1.83 5.90 -6.45
C LEU A 166 -0.61 5.03 -6.21
N ASP A 167 -0.54 4.43 -5.03
CA ASP A 167 0.29 3.27 -4.77
C ASP A 167 -0.22 2.10 -5.61
N VAL A 168 0.57 1.68 -6.61
CA VAL A 168 0.20 0.55 -7.48
C VAL A 168 1.20 -0.57 -7.36
N TRP A 169 0.69 -1.75 -6.99
CA TRP A 169 1.47 -2.98 -6.96
C TRP A 169 0.91 -3.99 -7.95
N VAL A 170 1.80 -4.78 -8.54
CA VAL A 170 1.44 -5.80 -9.52
C VAL A 170 2.15 -7.10 -9.21
N LEU A 171 1.46 -8.21 -9.47
CA LEU A 171 2.05 -9.54 -9.49
C LEU A 171 1.54 -10.29 -10.72
N SER A 172 2.46 -10.95 -11.42
CA SER A 172 2.15 -11.83 -12.56
C SER A 172 2.74 -13.23 -12.36
N THR A 173 2.13 -14.22 -12.99
CA THR A 173 2.68 -15.59 -13.07
C THR A 173 3.76 -15.77 -14.13
N GLY A 174 3.89 -14.82 -15.04
CA GLY A 174 4.92 -14.79 -16.07
C GLY A 174 5.57 -13.43 -16.21
N PRO A 175 6.52 -13.29 -17.14
CA PRO A 175 7.29 -12.07 -17.31
C PRO A 175 6.35 -10.91 -17.68
N LEU A 176 6.53 -9.77 -17.03
CA LEU A 176 5.91 -8.53 -17.45
C LEU A 176 6.98 -7.62 -18.04
N ASP A 177 6.74 -7.14 -19.26
CA ASP A 177 7.45 -5.99 -19.82
C ASP A 177 6.89 -4.71 -19.16
N LEU A 178 7.19 -4.58 -17.87
CA LEU A 178 6.97 -3.42 -17.01
C LEU A 178 8.23 -3.27 -16.16
N GLN A 179 8.64 -2.03 -15.93
CA GLN A 179 9.74 -1.71 -15.02
C GLN A 179 9.15 -1.33 -13.66
N ASP A 180 9.82 -1.74 -12.59
CA ASP A 180 9.50 -1.27 -11.25
C ASP A 180 10.01 0.16 -11.00
N VAL A 181 9.76 0.69 -9.80
CA VAL A 181 10.25 2.02 -9.40
C VAL A 181 11.77 2.17 -9.41
N ASP A 182 12.51 1.06 -9.37
CA ASP A 182 13.97 1.01 -9.36
C ASP A 182 14.55 0.67 -10.77
N GLY A 183 13.68 0.42 -11.77
CA GLY A 183 14.03 0.11 -13.16
C GLY A 183 14.24 -1.38 -13.46
N ASP A 184 14.01 -2.26 -12.48
CA ASP A 184 14.20 -3.69 -12.61
C ASP A 184 13.01 -4.37 -13.31
N ALA A 185 13.28 -5.48 -13.99
CA ALA A 185 12.26 -6.28 -14.65
C ALA A 185 11.42 -7.04 -13.61
N VAL A 186 10.11 -7.15 -13.86
CA VAL A 186 9.20 -7.89 -12.98
C VAL A 186 9.45 -9.40 -13.10
N GLU A 187 9.93 -10.01 -12.00
CA GLU A 187 10.03 -11.45 -11.89
C GLU A 187 8.68 -12.10 -11.53
N PRO A 188 8.36 -13.27 -12.12
CA PRO A 188 7.15 -14.03 -11.79
C PRO A 188 7.00 -14.33 -10.29
N GLY A 189 5.80 -14.10 -9.75
CA GLY A 189 5.46 -14.41 -8.36
C GLY A 189 5.99 -13.43 -7.31
N ILE A 190 6.73 -12.40 -7.72
CA ILE A 190 7.20 -11.33 -6.82
C ILE A 190 6.28 -10.10 -6.98
N PRO A 191 5.62 -9.61 -5.92
CA PRO A 191 4.92 -8.34 -5.99
C PRO A 191 5.89 -7.19 -6.24
N VAL A 192 5.60 -6.38 -7.25
CA VAL A 192 6.41 -5.24 -7.67
C VAL A 192 5.62 -3.95 -7.56
N GLN A 193 6.26 -2.89 -7.08
CA GLN A 193 5.68 -1.54 -7.06
C GLN A 193 5.93 -0.87 -8.40
N LEU A 194 4.86 -0.49 -9.10
CA LEU A 194 4.95 0.27 -10.35
C LEU A 194 4.92 1.78 -10.13
N VAL A 195 4.27 2.21 -9.04
CA VAL A 195 4.17 3.62 -8.64
C VAL A 195 4.39 3.69 -7.12
N ASP A 196 5.43 4.42 -6.72
CA ASP A 196 5.76 4.80 -5.33
C ASP A 196 5.88 6.32 -5.29
N ASP A 197 4.78 7.00 -4.97
CA ASP A 197 4.71 8.46 -4.81
C ASP A 197 5.24 8.92 -3.45
N THR A 198 5.39 8.01 -2.48
CA THR A 198 5.91 8.33 -1.14
C THR A 198 7.41 8.65 -1.09
N ARG A 199 8.13 8.57 -2.23
CA ARG A 199 9.58 8.76 -2.34
C ARG A 199 10.03 10.16 -2.79
N ASP A 200 9.12 11.09 -3.04
CA ASP A 200 9.47 12.49 -3.38
C ASP A 200 9.72 13.38 -2.15
#